data_AF-A0A7S1U4J5-F1
#
_entry.id   AF-A0A7S1U4J5-F1
#
_cell.length_a   1.000
_cell.length_b   1.000
_cell.length_c   1.000
_cell.angle_alpha   90.00
_cell.angle_beta   90.00
_cell.angle_gamma   90.00
#
_symmetry.space_group_name_H-M   'P 1'
#
loop_
_entity.id
_entity.type
_entity.pdbx_description
1 polymer ?
#
loop_
_entity_poly.entity_id
_entity_poly.type
_entity_poly.pdbx_seq_one_letter_code
_entity_poly.pdbx_strand_id
1 'polypeptide(L)'
;VDYGPEGAGENAAPAAAAAPPPPPAPITRANAPAVIDQCISSIQQYRAGGDGGKALDLLTKIVQKMLENPGETKFERLNMDGKAYKSKIKPFIGGLKLMQAIGFEKVSEDGGNHLVMQGRDDELLGVALGKLQDGLRVYKTRR
;
A
#
# COMPACT_ATOMS: atom_id res chain seq x y z
N VAL A 1 -44.05 9.85 -8.57
CA VAL A 1 -42.91 9.71 -7.64
C VAL A 1 -41.67 9.94 -8.46
N ASP A 2 -41.06 11.09 -8.23
CA ASP A 2 -39.83 11.58 -8.83
C ASP A 2 -38.65 11.03 -8.01
N TYR A 3 -37.75 10.27 -8.65
CA TYR A 3 -36.36 10.11 -8.24
C TYR A 3 -35.59 9.67 -9.50
N GLY A 4 -34.96 10.65 -10.14
CA GLY A 4 -34.06 10.43 -11.27
C GLY A 4 -32.81 9.64 -10.85
N PRO A 5 -32.29 8.73 -11.68
CA PRO A 5 -31.07 8.01 -11.34
C PRO A 5 -29.88 8.97 -11.32
N GLU A 6 -29.20 8.89 -10.19
CA GLU A 6 -28.04 9.65 -9.76
C GLU A 6 -26.88 9.55 -10.75
N GLY A 7 -26.16 10.66 -10.89
CA GLY A 7 -24.99 10.79 -11.74
C GLY A 7 -23.91 9.78 -11.36
N ALA A 8 -23.79 8.73 -12.17
CA ALA A 8 -22.58 7.93 -12.24
C ALA A 8 -21.52 8.77 -12.95
N GLY A 9 -20.64 9.38 -12.17
CA GLY A 9 -19.40 9.96 -12.67
C GLY A 9 -18.55 8.88 -13.32
N GLU A 10 -18.70 8.78 -14.64
CA GLU A 10 -17.70 8.23 -15.55
C GLU A 10 -16.38 8.93 -15.27
N ASN A 11 -15.34 8.20 -14.84
CA ASN A 11 -13.95 8.38 -15.26
C ASN A 11 -13.05 7.33 -14.60
N ALA A 12 -12.29 6.64 -15.46
CA ALA A 12 -11.24 5.65 -15.21
C ALA A 12 -11.68 4.17 -15.01
N ALA A 13 -12.23 3.56 -16.06
CA ALA A 13 -11.66 2.29 -16.53
C ALA A 13 -10.53 2.61 -17.55
N PRO A 14 -9.69 1.69 -18.05
CA PRO A 14 -9.49 0.26 -17.71
C PRO A 14 -7.98 -0.09 -17.56
N ALA A 15 -7.59 -1.08 -16.74
CA ALA A 15 -6.22 -1.61 -16.87
C ALA A 15 -6.06 -3.03 -16.33
N ALA A 16 -6.01 -3.94 -17.29
CA ALA A 16 -5.17 -5.13 -17.32
C ALA A 16 -5.39 -6.17 -16.22
N ALA A 17 -6.00 -7.26 -16.65
CA ALA A 17 -5.53 -8.60 -16.32
C ALA A 17 -4.00 -8.69 -16.51
N ALA A 18 -3.25 -8.32 -15.48
CA ALA A 18 -1.91 -8.84 -15.27
C ALA A 18 -2.09 -10.22 -14.63
N ALA A 19 -1.42 -11.21 -15.19
CA ALA A 19 -1.45 -12.62 -14.80
C ALA A 19 -1.62 -12.82 -13.28
N PRO A 20 -2.37 -13.85 -12.83
CA PRO A 20 -2.40 -14.20 -11.42
C PRO A 20 -0.93 -14.29 -10.96
N PRO A 21 -0.51 -13.53 -9.93
CA PRO A 21 0.83 -13.69 -9.42
C PRO A 21 1.00 -15.18 -9.10
N PRO A 22 2.17 -15.78 -9.37
CA PRO A 22 2.44 -17.17 -9.04
C PRO A 22 2.00 -17.42 -7.59
N PRO A 23 1.50 -18.63 -7.26
CA PRO A 23 1.00 -18.98 -5.93
C PRO A 23 1.98 -18.40 -4.90
N PRO A 24 1.51 -17.54 -3.99
CA PRO A 24 2.41 -16.71 -3.21
C PRO A 24 3.27 -17.67 -2.38
N ALA A 25 4.57 -17.67 -2.66
CA ALA A 25 5.50 -18.07 -1.61
C ALA A 25 5.09 -17.28 -0.36
N PRO A 26 4.97 -17.92 0.81
CA PRO A 26 4.60 -17.21 2.02
C PRO A 26 5.51 -16.00 2.16
N ILE A 27 4.92 -14.82 2.33
CA ILE A 27 5.70 -13.64 2.68
C ILE A 27 6.25 -13.94 4.06
N THR A 28 7.56 -14.14 4.13
CA THR A 28 8.29 -14.47 5.35
C THR A 28 9.21 -13.31 5.67
N ARG A 29 9.60 -13.17 6.93
CA ARG A 29 10.56 -12.11 7.32
C ARG A 29 11.84 -12.13 6.49
N ALA A 30 12.29 -13.32 6.07
CA ALA A 30 13.47 -13.49 5.23
C ALA A 30 13.32 -12.88 3.82
N ASN A 31 12.13 -12.89 3.22
CA ASN A 31 11.90 -12.37 1.87
C ASN A 31 11.19 -11.01 1.84
N ALA A 32 10.68 -10.53 2.98
CA ALA A 32 10.03 -9.24 3.12
C ALA A 32 10.78 -8.06 2.47
N PRO A 33 12.09 -7.84 2.69
CA PRO A 33 12.80 -6.72 2.06
C PRO A 33 12.87 -6.83 0.53
N ALA A 34 12.90 -8.05 -0.03
CA ALA A 34 12.86 -8.25 -1.47
C ALA A 34 11.45 -8.00 -2.04
N VAL A 35 10.40 -8.43 -1.31
CA VAL A 35 9.00 -8.15 -1.68
C VAL A 35 8.71 -6.65 -1.67
N ILE A 36 9.21 -5.93 -0.66
CA ILE A 36 9.10 -4.47 -0.58
C ILE A 36 9.70 -3.81 -1.82
N ASP A 37 10.89 -4.25 -2.23
CA ASP A 37 11.59 -3.77 -3.42
C ASP A 37 10.76 -3.93 -4.70
N GLN A 38 10.22 -5.14 -4.90
CA GLN A 38 9.35 -5.47 -6.02
C GLN A 38 8.10 -4.57 -6.03
N CYS A 39 7.47 -4.36 -4.87
CA CYS A 39 6.29 -3.51 -4.75
C CYS A 39 6.61 -2.05 -5.07
N ILE A 40 7.74 -1.52 -4.57
CA ILE A 40 8.20 -0.16 -4.88
C ILE A 40 8.44 -0.02 -6.38
N SER A 41 9.13 -0.98 -6.99
CA SER A 41 9.37 -1.00 -8.44
C SER A 41 8.06 -1.00 -9.23
N SER A 42 7.05 -1.77 -8.81
CA SER A 42 5.71 -1.74 -9.43
C SER A 42 5.03 -0.38 -9.26
N ILE A 43 5.05 0.21 -8.05
CA ILE A 43 4.45 1.53 -7.79
C ILE A 43 5.13 2.63 -8.63
N GLN A 44 6.45 2.54 -8.83
CA GLN A 44 7.20 3.48 -9.68
C GLN A 44 6.80 3.44 -11.16
N GLN A 45 6.16 2.36 -11.63
CA GLN A 45 5.63 2.29 -13.00
C GLN A 45 4.38 3.18 -13.17
N TYR A 46 3.69 3.54 -12.08
CA TYR A 46 2.52 4.42 -12.09
C TYR A 46 2.94 5.90 -12.23
N ARG A 47 3.48 6.25 -13.39
CA ARG A 47 3.96 7.61 -13.71
C ARG A 47 2.86 8.53 -14.23
N ALA A 48 1.77 7.96 -14.75
CA ALA A 48 0.60 8.72 -15.17
C ALA A 48 0.07 9.58 -14.00
N GLY A 49 -0.12 10.88 -14.23
CA GLY A 49 -0.68 11.80 -13.22
C GLY A 49 0.20 12.12 -12.00
N GLY A 50 1.38 11.50 -11.87
CA GLY A 50 2.22 11.62 -10.68
C GLY A 50 1.75 10.79 -9.49
N ASP A 51 0.82 9.86 -9.70
CA ASP A 51 0.15 9.13 -8.63
C ASP A 51 1.06 8.12 -7.92
N GLY A 52 2.00 7.47 -8.62
CA GLY A 52 3.02 6.61 -8.01
C GLY A 52 3.89 7.36 -6.99
N GLY A 53 4.29 8.59 -7.31
CA GLY A 53 5.03 9.44 -6.38
C GLY A 53 4.22 9.83 -5.13
N LYS A 54 2.93 10.14 -5.29
CA LYS A 54 2.03 10.44 -4.16
C LYS A 54 1.76 9.22 -3.29
N ALA A 55 1.70 8.03 -3.87
CA ALA A 55 1.54 6.77 -3.14
C ALA A 55 2.79 6.44 -2.32
N LEU A 56 3.97 6.50 -2.94
CA LEU A 56 5.25 6.31 -2.25
C LEU A 56 5.43 7.32 -1.12
N ASP A 57 5.11 8.60 -1.33
CA ASP A 57 5.17 9.64 -0.30
C ASP A 57 4.21 9.36 0.87
N LEU A 58 2.97 8.94 0.59
CA LEU A 58 2.05 8.55 1.66
C LEU A 58 2.58 7.34 2.43
N LEU A 59 2.98 6.28 1.73
CA LEU A 59 3.47 5.04 2.36
C LEU A 59 4.67 5.33 3.25
N THR A 60 5.61 6.14 2.76
CA THR A 60 6.75 6.64 3.53
C THR A 60 6.28 7.34 4.80
N LYS A 61 5.36 8.30 4.69
CA LYS A 61 4.83 9.04 5.86
C LYS A 61 4.11 8.14 6.85
N ILE A 62 3.37 7.14 6.38
CA ILE A 62 2.67 6.19 7.25
C ILE A 62 3.68 5.37 8.06
N VAL A 63 4.67 4.77 7.39
CA VAL A 63 5.72 3.97 8.05
C VAL A 63 6.56 4.85 8.98
N GLN A 64 6.91 6.06 8.55
CA GLN A 64 7.63 7.02 9.38
C GLN A 64 6.85 7.35 10.65
N LYS A 65 5.55 7.66 10.53
CA LYS A 65 4.70 7.93 11.70
C LYS A 65 4.55 6.74 12.63
N MET A 66 4.56 5.51 12.13
CA MET A 66 4.55 4.29 12.95
C MET A 66 5.82 4.12 13.77
N LEU A 67 6.97 4.47 13.17
CA LEU A 67 8.27 4.45 13.85
C LEU A 67 8.40 5.60 14.86
N GLU A 68 7.92 6.80 14.50
CA GLU A 68 7.96 7.99 15.37
C GLU A 68 6.95 7.92 16.52
N ASN A 69 5.78 7.29 16.30
CA ASN A 69 4.70 7.17 17.28
C ASN A 69 4.38 5.68 17.50
N PRO A 70 5.25 4.95 18.22
CA PRO A 70 4.98 3.56 18.56
C PRO A 70 3.75 3.47 19.48
N GLY A 71 2.77 2.63 19.11
CA GLY A 71 1.55 2.40 19.90
C GLY A 71 0.32 3.19 19.48
N GLU A 72 0.39 3.93 18.37
CA GLU A 72 -0.81 4.58 17.83
C GLU A 72 -1.63 3.59 17.00
N THR A 73 -2.70 3.07 17.60
CA THR A 73 -3.59 2.06 17.03
C THR A 73 -4.17 2.44 15.66
N LYS A 74 -4.26 3.73 15.33
CA LYS A 74 -4.74 4.21 14.03
C LYS A 74 -3.78 3.93 12.87
N PHE A 75 -2.50 3.73 13.16
CA PHE A 75 -1.51 3.33 12.17
C PHE A 75 -1.33 1.81 12.20
N GLU A 76 -1.31 1.20 13.38
CA GLU A 76 -1.21 -0.26 13.53
C GLU A 76 -2.46 -1.00 13.03
N ARG A 77 -3.63 -0.33 12.99
CA ARG A 77 -4.87 -0.84 12.40
C ARG A 77 -5.37 0.10 11.31
N LEU A 78 -5.38 -0.38 10.07
CA LEU A 78 -5.87 0.34 8.91
C LEU A 78 -7.17 -0.27 8.39
N ASN A 79 -8.24 0.51 8.31
CA ASN A 79 -9.48 0.09 7.68
C ASN A 79 -9.33 0.05 6.15
N MET A 80 -9.52 -1.14 5.53
CA MET A 80 -9.42 -1.29 4.08
C MET A 80 -10.59 -0.64 3.34
N ASP A 81 -11.69 -0.35 4.03
CA ASP A 81 -12.82 0.36 3.47
C ASP A 81 -12.66 1.88 3.49
N GLY A 82 -11.66 2.38 4.23
CA GLY A 82 -11.34 3.79 4.34
C GLY A 82 -10.75 4.42 3.07
N LYS A 83 -10.93 5.74 2.91
CA LYS A 83 -10.46 6.51 1.75
C LYS A 83 -8.95 6.35 1.51
N ALA A 84 -8.15 6.30 2.56
CA ALA A 84 -6.70 6.14 2.47
C ALA A 84 -6.32 4.82 1.77
N TYR A 85 -6.91 3.70 2.20
CA TYR A 85 -6.66 2.41 1.58
C TYR A 85 -7.23 2.34 0.15
N LYS A 86 -8.51 2.69 -0.05
CA LYS A 86 -9.18 2.62 -1.35
C LYS A 86 -8.54 3.51 -2.42
N SER A 87 -7.97 4.65 -2.04
CA SER A 87 -7.39 5.60 -3.00
C SER A 87 -5.89 5.40 -3.21
N LYS A 88 -5.16 4.90 -2.20
CA LYS A 88 -3.68 4.92 -2.22
C LYS A 88 -2.99 3.57 -2.05
N ILE A 89 -3.72 2.51 -1.66
CA ILE A 89 -3.15 1.16 -1.51
C ILE A 89 -3.85 0.18 -2.46
N LYS A 90 -5.19 0.22 -2.52
CA LYS A 90 -6.01 -0.64 -3.38
C LYS A 90 -5.71 -0.52 -4.90
N PRO A 91 -5.51 0.68 -5.48
CA PRO A 91 -5.33 0.79 -6.93
C PRO A 91 -3.89 0.51 -7.40
N PHE A 92 -2.93 0.39 -6.47
CA PHE A 92 -1.53 0.17 -6.80
C PHE A 92 -1.19 -1.32 -6.71
N ILE A 93 -0.72 -1.89 -7.82
CA ILE A 93 -0.17 -3.24 -7.86
C ILE A 93 1.05 -3.27 -6.94
N GLY A 94 0.94 -4.06 -5.86
CA GLY A 94 1.96 -4.15 -4.81
C GLY A 94 1.63 -3.41 -3.51
N GLY A 95 0.61 -2.55 -3.47
CA GLY A 95 0.27 -1.81 -2.24
C GLY A 95 -0.13 -2.72 -1.07
N LEU A 96 -0.99 -3.71 -1.32
CA LEU A 96 -1.39 -4.69 -0.31
C LEU A 96 -0.23 -5.63 0.06
N LYS A 97 0.56 -6.09 -0.92
CA LYS A 97 1.72 -6.96 -0.69
C LYS A 97 2.81 -6.26 0.12
N LEU A 98 3.00 -4.96 -0.09
CA LEU A 98 3.91 -4.14 0.70
C LEU A 98 3.49 -4.12 2.17
N MET A 99 2.20 -3.89 2.44
CA MET A 99 1.65 -3.93 3.81
C MET A 99 1.86 -5.31 4.45
N GLN A 100 1.62 -6.39 3.70
CA GLN A 100 1.90 -7.74 4.18
C GLN A 100 3.38 -8.00 4.46
N ALA A 101 4.27 -7.47 3.62
CA ALA A 101 5.71 -7.61 3.79
C ALA A 101 6.25 -6.90 5.02
N ILE A 102 5.70 -5.76 5.41
CA ILE A 102 6.13 -5.06 6.64
C ILE A 102 5.50 -5.64 7.92
N GLY A 103 4.61 -6.64 7.82
CA GLY A 103 4.01 -7.32 8.97
C GLY A 103 2.53 -6.98 9.25
N PHE A 104 1.82 -6.34 8.30
CA PHE A 104 0.36 -6.24 8.38
C PHE A 104 -0.31 -7.52 7.91
N GLU A 105 -1.24 -8.00 8.70
CA GLU A 105 -2.11 -9.10 8.35
C GLU A 105 -3.50 -8.59 8.03
N LYS A 106 -4.13 -9.19 7.02
CA LYS A 106 -5.52 -8.91 6.71
C LYS A 106 -6.39 -9.67 7.71
N VAL A 107 -7.05 -8.93 8.58
CA VAL A 107 -8.02 -9.44 9.54
C VAL A 107 -9.42 -9.07 9.07
N SER A 108 -10.29 -10.07 8.95
CA SER A 108 -11.71 -9.87 8.67
C SER A 108 -12.47 -9.98 9.98
N GLU A 109 -13.02 -8.87 10.45
CA GLU A 109 -13.73 -8.76 11.73
C GLU A 109 -15.00 -7.94 11.52
N ASP A 110 -16.13 -8.40 12.07
CA ASP A 110 -17.42 -7.69 12.04
C ASP A 110 -17.90 -7.28 10.62
N GLY A 111 -17.72 -8.15 9.63
CA GLY A 111 -18.12 -7.88 8.25
C GLY A 111 -17.24 -6.86 7.50
N GLY A 112 -16.19 -6.34 8.15
CA GLY A 112 -15.21 -5.41 7.57
C GLY A 112 -13.84 -6.03 7.37
N ASN A 113 -13.11 -5.58 6.33
CA ASN A 113 -11.73 -5.97 6.12
C ASN A 113 -10.78 -4.91 6.73
N HIS A 114 -9.92 -5.34 7.63
CA HIS A 114 -8.93 -4.50 8.29
C HIS A 114 -7.52 -5.06 8.01
N LEU A 115 -6.53 -4.18 7.96
CA LEU A 115 -5.12 -4.55 8.03
C LEU A 115 -4.63 -4.22 9.43
N VAL A 116 -4.19 -5.24 10.16
CA VAL A 116 -3.69 -5.11 11.53
C VAL A 116 -2.23 -5.54 11.56
N MET A 117 -1.39 -4.73 12.18
CA MET A 117 0.03 -5.04 12.34
C MET A 117 0.21 -6.08 13.44
N GLN A 118 0.44 -7.32 13.04
CA GLN A 118 0.68 -8.45 13.97
C GLN A 118 2.18 -8.70 14.17
N GLY A 119 2.97 -8.50 13.12
CA GLY A 119 4.40 -8.80 13.10
C GLY A 119 5.24 -7.53 13.13
N ARG A 120 5.09 -6.69 14.15
CA ARG A 120 5.91 -5.47 14.28
C ARG A 120 7.39 -5.81 14.36
N ASP A 121 8.15 -5.26 13.44
CA ASP A 121 9.58 -5.48 13.30
C ASP A 121 10.21 -4.13 12.93
N ASP A 122 10.67 -3.39 13.95
CA ASP A 122 11.15 -2.01 13.79
C ASP A 122 12.40 -1.92 12.90
N GLU A 123 13.23 -2.97 12.88
CA GLU A 123 14.34 -3.10 11.93
C GLU A 123 13.83 -3.19 10.49
N LEU A 124 12.87 -4.09 10.23
CA LEU A 124 12.26 -4.23 8.91
C LEU A 124 11.50 -2.97 8.48
N LEU A 125 10.81 -2.30 9.40
CA LEU A 125 10.13 -1.03 9.15
C LEU A 125 11.14 0.07 8.78
N GLY A 126 12.30 0.12 9.45
CA GLY A 126 13.40 1.01 9.11
C GLY A 126 13.95 0.73 7.71
N VAL A 127 14.16 -0.55 7.37
CA VAL A 127 14.58 -0.96 6.02
C VAL A 127 13.51 -0.60 4.98
N ALA A 128 12.24 -0.87 5.27
CA ALA A 128 11.12 -0.56 4.39
C ALA A 128 11.01 0.96 4.14
N LEU A 129 11.16 1.76 5.20
CA LEU A 129 11.17 3.22 5.12
C LEU A 129 12.32 3.71 4.25
N GLY A 130 13.54 3.21 4.48
CA GLY A 130 14.71 3.57 3.67
C GLY A 130 14.50 3.25 2.18
N LYS A 131 13.97 2.06 1.87
CA LYS A 131 13.64 1.66 0.49
C LYS A 131 12.55 2.54 -0.13
N LEU A 132 11.50 2.86 0.62
CA LEU A 132 10.41 3.74 0.15
C LEU A 132 10.92 5.15 -0.13
N GLN A 133 11.78 5.70 0.73
CA GLN A 133 12.42 7.00 0.54
C GLN A 133 13.35 7.01 -0.67
N ASP A 134 14.17 5.98 -0.84
CA ASP A 134 15.03 5.83 -2.00
C ASP A 134 14.20 5.70 -3.29
N GLY A 135 13.16 4.86 -3.27
CA GLY A 135 12.23 4.72 -4.38
C GLY A 135 11.54 6.02 -4.76
N LEU A 136 11.14 6.84 -3.77
CA LEU A 136 10.57 8.16 -3.99
C LEU A 136 11.62 9.14 -4.55
N ARG A 137 12.86 9.09 -4.07
CA ARG A 137 13.98 9.91 -4.58
C ARG A 137 14.25 9.57 -6.05
N VAL A 138 14.42 8.30 -6.38
CA VAL A 138 14.62 7.82 -7.75
C VAL A 138 13.46 8.25 -8.66
N TYR A 139 12.22 8.14 -8.17
CA TYR A 139 11.04 8.60 -8.90
C TYR A 139 11.10 10.10 -9.21
N LYS A 140 11.49 10.93 -8.22
CA LYS A 140 11.61 12.39 -8.39
C LYS A 140 12.75 12.78 -9.32
N THR A 141 13.88 12.07 -9.31
CA THR A 141 15.02 12.35 -10.20
C THR A 141 14.75 11.97 -11.66
N ARG A 142 13.87 10.99 -11.91
CA ARG A 142 13.49 10.53 -13.25
C ARG A 142 12.23 11.21 -13.82
N ARG A 143 11.69 12.24 -13.15
CA ARG A 143 10.52 13.01 -13.56
C ARG A 143 10.93 14.42 -13.95
#